data_AF-A0A2T7NNK0-F1
#
_entry.id   AF-A0A2T7NNK0-F1
#
_cell.length_a   1.000
_cell.length_b   1.000
_cell.length_c   1.000
_cell.angle_alpha   90.00
_cell.angle_beta   90.00
_cell.angle_gamma   90.00
#
_symmetry.space_group_name_H-M   'P 1'
#
loop_
_entity.id
_entity.type
_entity.pdbx_description
1 polymer ?
#
loop_
_entity_poly.entity_id
_entity_poly.type
_entity_poly.pdbx_seq_one_letter_code
_entity_poly.pdbx_strand_id
1 'polypeptide(L)' 'MSWSRTWWWWWQALTLSLLSLSSVCECRRFMERTTNYGRVRGLVETLQGGKRVEKYLGIPYARPPLGKLRFEVSDVHAMK' A
#
# COMPACT_ATOMS: atom_id res chain seq x y z
N MET A 1 43.96 36.12 1.06
CA MET A 1 42.66 35.76 1.67
C MET A 1 41.68 35.40 0.55
N SER A 2 41.59 34.10 0.22
CA SER A 2 40.66 33.60 -0.80
C SER A 2 39.33 33.23 -0.13
N TRP A 3 38.36 34.13 -0.18
CA TRP A 3 37.05 33.93 0.45
C TRP A 3 35.95 33.94 -0.62
N SER A 4 35.98 32.95 -1.51
CA SER A 4 34.91 32.79 -2.52
C SER A 4 34.77 31.37 -3.09
N ARG A 5 35.49 30.37 -2.57
CA ARG A 5 35.49 29.00 -3.13
C ARG A 5 34.67 27.97 -2.35
N THR A 6 34.12 28.31 -1.19
CA THR A 6 33.36 27.37 -0.35
C THR A 6 31.85 27.48 -0.53
N TRP A 7 31.30 28.62 -0.95
CA TRP A 7 29.84 28.81 -1.07
C TRP A 7 29.21 27.86 -2.11
N TRP A 8 29.90 27.62 -3.22
CA TRP A 8 29.43 26.70 -4.27
C TRP A 8 29.18 25.27 -3.76
N TRP A 9 30.02 24.77 -2.85
CA TRP A 9 29.88 23.41 -2.30
C TRP A 9 28.66 23.25 -1.41
N TRP A 10 28.30 24.30 -0.67
CA TRP A 10 27.10 24.31 0.16
C TRP A 10 25.84 24.33 -0.70
N TRP A 11 25.85 25.07 -1.81
CA TRP A 11 24.71 25.09 -2.72
C TRP A 11 24.55 23.75 -3.46
N GLN A 12 25.66 23.13 -3.87
CA GLN A 12 25.66 21.77 -4.45
C GLN A 12 25.20 20.70 -3.45
N ALA A 13 25.61 20.79 -2.18
CA ALA A 13 25.15 19.87 -1.14
C ALA A 13 23.64 20.04 -0.86
N LEU A 14 23.14 21.27 -0.88
CA LEU A 14 21.74 21.61 -0.63
C LEU A 14 20.84 21.15 -1.80
N THR A 15 21.29 21.30 -3.04
CA THR A 15 20.57 20.78 -4.22
C THR A 15 20.56 19.25 -4.26
N LEU A 16 21.68 18.59 -3.95
CA LEU A 16 21.75 17.12 -3.85
C LEU A 16 20.84 16.57 -2.74
N SER A 17 20.78 17.26 -1.59
CA SER A 17 19.89 16.90 -0.48
C SER A 17 18.40 17.07 -0.81
N LEU A 18 18.02 18.09 -1.61
CA LEU A 18 16.64 18.27 -2.05
C LEU A 18 16.24 17.26 -3.14
N LEU A 19 17.15 16.95 -4.06
CA LEU A 19 16.88 16.01 -5.15
C LEU A 19 16.68 14.58 -4.65
N SER A 20 17.34 14.19 -3.56
CA SER A 20 17.12 12.89 -2.91
C SER A 20 15.77 12.78 -2.20
N LEU A 21 15.12 13.90 -1.85
CA LEU A 21 13.88 13.89 -1.07
C LEU A 21 12.63 13.64 -1.93
N SER A 22 12.69 13.88 -3.25
CA SER A 22 11.55 13.74 -4.16
C SER A 22 11.29 12.30 -4.63
N SER A 23 12.22 11.37 -4.38
CA SER A 23 12.24 10.05 -5.02
C SER A 23 11.84 8.89 -4.10
N VAL A 24 11.02 9.10 -3.06
CA VAL A 24 10.29 7.98 -2.45
C VAL A 24 8.89 8.40 -2.04
N CYS A 25 8.04 8.65 -3.03
CA CYS A 25 6.61 8.45 -2.84
C CYS A 25 6.17 7.34 -3.79
N GLU A 26 6.39 6.10 -3.38
CA GLU A 26 5.74 5.00 -4.07
C GLU A 26 4.26 5.06 -3.72
N CYS A 27 3.50 5.82 -4.54
CA CYS A 27 2.04 5.83 -4.51
C CYS A 27 1.56 4.42 -4.86
N ARG A 28 1.49 3.55 -3.86
CA ARG A 28 0.77 2.28 -3.94
C ARG A 28 -0.64 2.59 -4.39
N ARG A 29 -0.95 2.24 -5.64
CA ARG A 29 -2.29 2.41 -6.19
C ARG A 29 -3.21 1.45 -5.45
N PHE A 30 -4.00 2.00 -4.53
CA PHE A 30 -5.09 1.30 -3.88
C PHE A 30 -6.27 1.22 -4.84
N MET A 31 -6.95 0.07 -4.86
CA MET A 31 -8.13 -0.17 -5.70
C MET A 31 -9.27 -0.68 -4.84
N GLU A 32 -10.44 -0.07 -4.92
CA GLU A 32 -11.59 -0.43 -4.10
C GLU A 32 -12.68 -1.11 -4.91
N ARG A 33 -13.26 -2.18 -4.36
CA ARG A 33 -14.32 -2.96 -5.01
C ARG A 33 -15.49 -3.15 -4.05
N THR A 34 -16.70 -3.00 -4.57
CA THR A 34 -17.93 -3.25 -3.81
C THR A 34 -18.32 -4.72 -3.95
N THR A 35 -18.55 -5.38 -2.82
CA THR A 35 -19.07 -6.75 -2.72
C THR A 35 -20.49 -6.72 -2.16
N ASN A 36 -21.16 -7.87 -2.13
CA ASN A 36 -22.49 -8.00 -1.50
C ASN A 36 -22.49 -7.69 0.02
N TYR A 37 -21.31 -7.62 0.64
CA TYR A 37 -21.11 -7.48 2.09
C TYR A 37 -20.34 -6.20 2.46
N GLY A 38 -20.10 -5.30 1.49
CA GLY A 38 -19.40 -4.03 1.71
C GLY A 38 -18.24 -3.78 0.77
N ARG A 39 -17.52 -2.67 1.02
CA ARG A 39 -16.37 -2.22 0.21
C ARG A 39 -15.07 -2.84 0.71
N VAL A 40 -14.25 -3.33 -0.21
CA VAL A 40 -12.92 -3.88 0.07
C VAL A 40 -11.87 -3.08 -0.68
N ARG A 41 -10.81 -2.68 0.03
CA ARG A 41 -9.64 -2.01 -0.54
C ARG A 41 -8.51 -3.01 -0.76
N GLY A 42 -8.04 -3.11 -1.99
CA GLY A 42 -6.91 -3.91 -2.41
C GLY A 42 -5.77 -3.06 -2.96
N LEU A 43 -4.79 -3.73 -3.56
CA LEU A 43 -3.58 -3.14 -4.11
C LEU A 43 -3.42 -3.57 -5.58
N VAL A 44 -2.90 -2.68 -6.44
CA VAL A 44 -2.44 -3.08 -7.77
C VAL A 44 -0.97 -3.49 -7.72
N GLU A 45 -0.67 -4.74 -8.06
CA GLU A 45 0.68 -5.30 -8.10
C GLU A 45 1.09 -5.62 -9.55
N THR A 46 2.37 -5.44 -9.87
CA THR A 46 2.93 -5.78 -11.19
C THR A 46 3.62 -7.14 -11.09
N LEU A 47 3.16 -8.11 -11.87
CA LEU A 47 3.73 -9.45 -11.94
C LEU A 47 4.99 -9.49 -12.81
N GLN A 48 5.71 -10.61 -12.73
CA GLN A 48 6.78 -10.93 -13.67
C GLN A 48 6.22 -10.95 -15.09
N GLY A 49 6.84 -10.18 -16.00
CA GLY A 49 6.32 -9.95 -17.35
C GLY A 49 5.46 -8.69 -17.52
N GLY A 50 5.40 -7.80 -16.53
CA GLY A 50 4.82 -6.46 -16.66
C GLY A 50 3.29 -6.39 -16.60
N LYS A 51 2.60 -7.53 -16.44
CA LYS A 51 1.15 -7.56 -16.25
C LYS A 51 0.77 -6.99 -14.89
N ARG A 52 -0.22 -6.11 -14.85
CA ARG A 52 -0.74 -5.52 -13.60
C ARG A 52 -2.00 -6.25 -13.17
N VAL A 53 -2.08 -6.60 -11.90
CA VAL A 53 -3.22 -7.32 -11.30
C VAL A 53 -3.69 -6.61 -10.03
N GLU A 54 -4.99 -6.71 -9.75
CA GLU A 54 -5.55 -6.28 -8.48
C GLU A 54 -5.47 -7.42 -7.46
N LYS A 55 -4.97 -7.11 -6.27
CA LYS A 55 -4.73 -8.07 -5.19
C LYS A 55 -5.55 -7.68 -3.97
N TYR A 56 -6.41 -8.59 -3.56
CA TYR A 56 -7.25 -8.47 -2.36
C TYR A 56 -6.97 -9.68 -1.46
N LEU A 57 -6.35 -9.45 -0.30
CA LEU A 57 -5.97 -10.50 0.64
C LEU A 57 -6.73 -10.35 1.95
N GLY A 58 -7.04 -11.48 2.60
CA GLY A 58 -7.67 -11.50 3.92
C GLY A 58 -9.12 -11.00 3.94
N ILE A 59 -9.85 -11.09 2.81
CA ILE A 59 -11.27 -10.75 2.79
C ILE A 59 -12.02 -11.79 3.65
N PRO A 60 -12.74 -11.35 4.70
CA PRO A 60 -13.50 -12.26 5.52
C PRO A 60 -14.72 -12.76 4.72
N TYR A 61 -15.01 -14.07 4.81
CA TYR A 61 -16.12 -14.71 4.08
C TYR A 61 -17.17 -15.37 4.98
N ALA A 62 -16.85 -15.53 6.27
CA ALA A 62 -17.74 -16.09 7.28
C ALA A 62 -17.39 -15.49 8.66
N ARG A 63 -18.27 -15.69 9.64
CA ARG A 63 -17.97 -15.35 11.03
C ARG A 63 -16.76 -16.13 11.54
N PRO A 64 -15.89 -15.52 12.37
CA PRO A 64 -14.82 -16.24 13.05
C PRO A 64 -15.39 -17.43 13.83
N PRO A 65 -14.91 -18.68 13.61
CA PRO A 65 -15.45 -19.89 14.24
C PRO A 65 -14.94 -20.05 15.68
N LEU A 66 -15.26 -19.06 16.52
CA LEU A 66 -14.81 -18.95 17.90
C LEU A 66 -15.93 -19.28 18.88
N GLY A 67 -15.56 -19.72 20.09
CA GLY A 67 -16.51 -20.00 21.17
C GLY A 67 -17.56 -21.04 20.76
N LYS A 68 -18.84 -20.66 20.81
CA LYS A 68 -19.98 -21.52 20.44
C LYS A 68 -20.02 -21.88 18.95
N LEU A 69 -19.33 -21.13 18.09
CA LEU A 69 -19.23 -21.41 16.66
C LEU A 69 -18.13 -22.43 16.33
N ARG A 70 -17.35 -22.85 17.33
CA ARG A 70 -16.31 -23.87 17.12
C ARG A 70 -16.99 -25.19 16.80
N PHE A 71 -16.55 -25.84 15.73
CA PHE A 71 -17.12 -27.10 15.20
C PHE A 71 -18.52 -26.97 14.60
N GLU A 72 -19.07 -25.77 14.49
CA GLU A 72 -20.31 -25.51 13.76
C GLU A 72 -20.06 -25.25 12.27
N VAL A 73 -21.12 -25.33 11.46
CA VAL A 73 -21.06 -24.94 10.05
C VAL A 73 -20.70 -23.46 9.95
N SER A 74 -19.80 -23.12 9.00
CA SER A 74 -19.35 -21.74 8.78
C SER A 74 -20.52 -20.82 8.49
N ASP A 75 -20.68 -19.79 9.31
CA ASP A 75 -21.81 -18.89 9.22
C ASP A 75 -21.51 -17.69 8.30
N VAL A 76 -22.11 -17.72 7.11
CA VAL A 76 -21.98 -16.69 6.06
C VAL A 76 -23.06 -15.60 6.13
N HIS A 77 -24.09 -15.76 6.97
CA HIS A 77 -25.27 -14.90 6.95
C HIS A 77 -25.04 -13.57 7.68
N ALA A 78 -24.17 -13.56 8.68
CA ALA A 78 -23.91 -12.37 9.48
C ALA A 78 -23.00 -11.31 8.84
N MET A 79 -22.63 -11.48 7.56
CA MET A 79 -21.92 -10.44 6.80
C MET A 79 -22.86 -9.50 6.04
N LYS A 80 -24.17 -9.79 6.02
CA LYS A 80 -25.20 -8.90 5.46
C LYS A 80 -25.55 -7.75 6.39
#